data_AF-A0A3M1FVD0-F1
#
_entry.id   AF-A0A3M1FVD0-F1
#
_cell.length_a   1.000
_cell.length_b   1.000
_cell.length_c   1.000
_cell.angle_alpha   90.00
_cell.angle_beta   90.00
_cell.angle_gamma   90.00
#
_symmetry.space_group_name_H-M   'P 1'
#
loop_
_entity.id
_entity.type
_entity.pdbx_description
1 polymer ?
#
loop_
_entity_poly.entity_id
_entity_poly.type
_entity_poly.pdbx_seq_one_letter_code
_entity_poly.pdbx_strand_id
1 'polypeptide(L)'
;GLAQTWWPGRFEMLASFPGEPPLLVDCAHNVDSINLLLSTLAEYHPGQPLTFIVGANRDKSIAPMLALLLAVSPRMVLVQSRHPKALETQSLRREVALVEANRPPGAAPLQVVEATTMAAAVEMAGAMTPPGGLLVGTGSVFVVAELREAWLARHPDAFPAEDWVHEAAHEPSFQAVSTHQEISEQQNFAAAPASKPR
;
A
#
# COMPACT_ATOMS: atom_id res chain seq x y z
N GLY A 1 8.52 10.44 27.36
CA GLY A 1 8.93 11.58 26.51
C GLY A 1 9.17 11.08 25.11
N LEU A 2 10.43 11.04 24.65
CA LEU A 2 10.79 10.52 23.32
C LEU A 2 10.88 8.98 23.27
N ALA A 3 11.37 8.34 24.33
CA ALA A 3 11.51 6.87 24.40
C ALA A 3 10.18 6.10 24.44
N GLN A 4 9.05 6.79 24.61
CA GLN A 4 7.71 6.21 24.67
C GLN A 4 6.87 6.60 23.44
N THR A 5 7.44 7.36 22.50
CA THR A 5 6.74 7.74 21.28
C THR A 5 6.72 6.56 20.34
N TRP A 6 5.52 6.14 19.94
CA TRP A 6 5.31 5.12 18.92
C TRP A 6 4.42 5.71 17.83
N TRP A 7 4.80 5.48 16.58
CA TRP A 7 4.08 5.97 15.40
C TRP A 7 3.70 4.78 14.51
N PRO A 8 2.44 4.34 14.56
CA PRO A 8 1.91 3.30 13.68
C PRO A 8 2.28 3.52 12.20
N GLY A 9 2.84 2.49 11.56
CA GLY A 9 3.19 2.51 10.15
C GLY A 9 4.42 3.33 9.79
N ARG A 10 5.34 3.60 10.71
CA ARG A 10 6.66 4.20 10.44
C ARG A 10 7.74 3.24 10.91
N PHE A 11 8.32 2.51 9.96
CA PHE A 11 9.31 1.45 10.17
C PHE A 11 8.92 0.50 11.31
N GLU A 12 7.67 0.07 11.29
CA GLU A 12 7.05 -0.65 12.39
C GLU A 12 7.11 -2.15 12.17
N MET A 13 7.73 -2.86 13.11
CA MET A 13 7.65 -4.33 13.16
C MET A 13 6.35 -4.74 13.83
N LEU A 14 5.51 -5.50 13.13
CA LEU A 14 4.31 -6.08 13.72
C LEU A 14 4.67 -7.29 14.60
N ALA A 15 3.78 -7.66 15.53
CA ALA A 15 3.96 -8.81 16.41
C ALA A 15 4.27 -10.07 15.59
N SER A 16 5.29 -10.82 16.01
CA SER A 16 5.76 -12.03 15.32
C SER A 16 5.10 -13.28 15.87
N PHE A 17 4.83 -14.26 14.99
CA PHE A 17 4.16 -15.51 15.35
C PHE A 17 4.97 -16.73 14.86
N PRO A 18 5.01 -17.84 15.62
CA PRO A 18 5.76 -19.03 15.22
C PRO A 18 5.31 -19.58 13.86
N GLY A 19 6.29 -19.89 13.01
CA GLY A 19 6.02 -20.46 11.67
C GLY A 19 5.69 -19.43 10.59
N GLU A 20 5.64 -18.14 10.91
CA GLU A 20 5.42 -17.06 9.95
C GLU A 20 6.65 -16.14 9.89
N PRO A 21 7.06 -15.64 8.71
CA PRO A 21 8.13 -14.67 8.66
C PRO A 21 7.64 -13.32 9.22
N PRO A 22 8.50 -12.52 9.87
CA PRO A 22 8.10 -11.23 10.43
C PRO A 22 7.56 -10.28 9.36
N LEU A 23 6.68 -9.37 9.77
CA LEU A 23 6.11 -8.33 8.90
C LEU A 23 6.47 -6.94 9.42
N LEU A 24 7.23 -6.20 8.62
CA LEU A 24 7.50 -4.78 8.83
C LEU A 24 6.59 -3.95 7.91
N VAL A 25 6.02 -2.87 8.43
CA VAL A 25 5.21 -1.93 7.64
C VAL A 25 5.75 -0.51 7.72
N ASP A 26 5.78 0.17 6.57
CA ASP A 26 6.22 1.56 6.47
C ASP A 26 5.43 2.34 5.40
N CYS A 27 4.95 3.51 5.79
CA CYS A 27 4.14 4.39 4.95
C CYS A 27 4.90 5.11 3.82
N ALA A 28 6.18 4.79 3.57
CA ALA A 28 6.94 5.32 2.46
C ALA A 28 6.16 5.17 1.15
N HIS A 29 6.12 6.25 0.38
CA HIS A 29 5.21 6.35 -0.75
C HIS A 29 5.62 7.37 -1.80
N ASN A 30 6.89 7.76 -1.78
CA ASN A 30 7.56 8.52 -2.83
C ASN A 30 9.01 8.02 -2.90
N VAL A 31 9.75 8.47 -3.90
CA VAL A 31 11.14 8.02 -4.14
C VAL A 31 12.03 8.26 -2.93
N ASP A 32 11.97 9.44 -2.32
CA ASP A 32 12.84 9.80 -1.20
C ASP A 32 12.57 8.96 0.05
N SER A 33 11.30 8.77 0.40
CA SER A 33 10.89 7.93 1.53
C SER A 33 11.20 6.45 1.30
N ILE A 34 11.11 5.96 0.06
CA ILE A 34 11.52 4.59 -0.28
C ILE A 34 13.04 4.42 -0.14
N ASN A 35 13.84 5.40 -0.58
CA ASN A 35 15.29 5.37 -0.36
C ASN A 35 15.64 5.34 1.13
N LEU A 36 14.93 6.11 1.95
CA LEU A 36 15.11 6.09 3.41
C LEU A 36 14.71 4.73 4.01
N LEU A 37 13.56 4.16 3.60
CA LEU A 37 13.14 2.82 4.01
C LEU A 37 14.20 1.78 3.68
N LEU A 38 14.70 1.77 2.43
CA LEU A 38 15.73 0.82 1.98
C LEU A 38 17.05 0.99 2.74
N SER A 39 17.47 2.23 3.00
CA SER A 39 18.67 2.51 3.80
C SER A 39 18.53 2.00 5.23
N THR A 40 17.34 2.19 5.82
CA THR A 40 17.03 1.71 7.17
C THR A 40 16.96 0.18 7.22
N LEU A 41 16.36 -0.46 6.20
CA LEU A 41 16.38 -1.93 6.08
C LEU A 41 17.81 -2.47 5.97
N ALA A 42 18.69 -1.80 5.22
CA ALA A 42 20.08 -2.22 5.10
C ALA A 42 20.86 -2.11 6.43
N GLU A 43 20.51 -1.13 7.26
CA GLU A 43 21.13 -0.92 8.58
C GLU A 43 20.64 -1.92 9.62
N TYR A 44 19.31 -2.11 9.74
CA TYR A 44 18.70 -2.90 10.82
C TYR A 44 18.45 -4.36 10.45
N HIS A 45 18.34 -4.68 9.16
CA HIS A 45 18.06 -6.03 8.64
C HIS A 45 19.09 -6.47 7.57
N PRO A 46 20.41 -6.34 7.84
CA PRO A 46 21.45 -6.56 6.84
C PRO A 46 21.42 -8.00 6.31
N GLY A 47 21.39 -8.14 4.98
CA GLY A 47 21.45 -9.43 4.29
C GLY A 47 20.20 -10.31 4.42
N GLN A 48 19.13 -9.84 5.07
CA GLN A 48 17.89 -10.60 5.18
C GLN A 48 17.16 -10.67 3.83
N PRO A 49 16.65 -11.85 3.42
CA PRO A 49 15.81 -11.96 2.24
C PRO A 49 14.50 -11.16 2.38
N LEU A 50 14.33 -10.09 1.62
CA LEU A 50 13.12 -9.25 1.68
C LEU A 50 12.03 -9.72 0.69
N THR A 51 10.76 -9.69 1.07
CA THR A 51 9.61 -9.78 0.15
C THR A 51 8.73 -8.56 0.34
N PHE A 52 8.50 -7.79 -0.72
CA PHE A 52 7.69 -6.57 -0.60
C PHE A 52 6.21 -6.83 -0.86
N ILE A 53 5.33 -6.22 -0.07
CA ILE A 53 3.90 -6.06 -0.38
C ILE A 53 3.68 -4.59 -0.71
N VAL A 54 3.31 -4.29 -1.96
CA VAL A 54 3.34 -2.93 -2.49
C VAL A 54 2.02 -2.56 -3.15
N GLY A 55 1.46 -1.44 -2.71
CA GLY A 55 0.44 -0.73 -3.48
C GLY A 55 0.80 0.75 -3.57
N ALA A 56 0.20 1.48 -4.51
CA ALA A 56 0.45 2.90 -4.67
C ALA A 56 -0.84 3.64 -5.07
N ASN A 57 -0.80 4.97 -4.98
CA ASN A 57 -1.89 5.83 -5.46
C ASN A 57 -1.52 6.42 -6.83
N ARG A 58 -2.52 6.71 -7.66
CA ARG A 58 -2.38 7.22 -9.05
C ARG A 58 -1.45 8.44 -9.22
N ASP A 59 -1.38 9.33 -8.23
CA ASP A 59 -0.72 10.63 -8.34
C ASP A 59 0.81 10.59 -8.09
N LYS A 60 1.46 9.41 -8.20
CA LYS A 60 2.83 9.18 -7.72
C LYS A 60 3.79 8.75 -8.82
N SER A 61 5.09 8.99 -8.61
CA SER A 61 6.18 8.44 -9.42
C SER A 61 6.37 6.95 -9.12
N ILE A 62 5.50 6.10 -9.66
CA ILE A 62 5.39 4.68 -9.30
C ILE A 62 6.57 3.87 -9.84
N ALA A 63 6.86 3.92 -11.15
CA ALA A 63 7.97 3.18 -11.73
C ALA A 63 9.33 3.41 -11.02
N PRO A 64 9.74 4.67 -10.69
CA PRO A 64 10.96 4.89 -9.92
C PRO A 64 10.96 4.23 -8.53
N MET A 65 9.83 4.25 -7.79
CA MET A 65 9.74 3.55 -6.50
C MET A 65 9.89 2.04 -6.67
N LEU A 66 9.17 1.46 -7.65
CA LEU A 66 9.23 0.03 -7.93
C LEU A 66 10.65 -0.39 -8.37
N ALA A 67 11.34 0.44 -9.15
CA ALA A 67 12.72 0.20 -9.55
C ALA A 67 13.66 0.09 -8.34
N LEU A 68 13.53 0.96 -7.35
CA LEU A 68 14.32 0.90 -6.11
C LEU A 68 14.05 -0.40 -5.33
N LEU A 69 12.77 -0.75 -5.13
CA LEU A 69 12.38 -1.96 -4.40
C LEU A 69 12.85 -3.24 -5.13
N LEU A 70 12.66 -3.29 -6.44
CA LEU A 70 13.03 -4.45 -7.27
C LEU A 70 14.55 -4.59 -7.50
N ALA A 71 15.33 -3.54 -7.19
CA ALA A 71 16.79 -3.61 -7.19
C ALA A 71 17.33 -4.38 -5.98
N VAL A 72 16.63 -4.36 -4.83
CA VAL A 72 17.09 -5.03 -3.61
C VAL A 72 16.41 -6.39 -3.39
N SER A 73 15.24 -6.63 -3.98
CA SER A 73 14.59 -7.94 -3.95
C SER A 73 13.85 -8.26 -5.24
N PRO A 74 13.96 -9.50 -5.77
CA PRO A 74 13.14 -9.92 -6.89
C PRO A 74 11.70 -10.27 -6.51
N ARG A 75 11.35 -10.32 -5.21
CA ARG A 75 10.05 -10.82 -4.71
C ARG A 75 9.12 -9.68 -4.33
N MET A 76 7.95 -9.62 -4.97
CA MET A 76 6.96 -8.58 -4.72
C MET A 76 5.53 -9.11 -4.89
N VAL A 77 4.65 -8.67 -4.01
CA VAL A 77 3.20 -8.87 -4.11
C VAL A 77 2.56 -7.51 -4.33
N LEU A 78 1.83 -7.37 -5.43
CA LEU A 78 1.10 -6.15 -5.78
C LEU A 78 -0.29 -6.18 -5.17
N VAL A 79 -0.68 -5.08 -4.54
CA VAL A 79 -1.98 -4.92 -3.89
C VAL A 79 -2.65 -3.61 -4.28
N GLN A 80 -3.98 -3.61 -4.23
CA GLN A 80 -4.80 -2.41 -4.35
C GLN A 80 -5.53 -2.20 -3.01
N SER A 81 -5.26 -1.07 -2.34
CA SER A 81 -6.03 -0.69 -1.16
C SER A 81 -7.45 -0.25 -1.54
N ARG A 82 -8.37 -0.23 -0.58
CA ARG A 82 -9.77 0.24 -0.77
C ARG A 82 -9.88 1.74 -1.04
N HIS A 83 -8.81 2.50 -0.88
CA HIS A 83 -8.81 3.95 -1.08
C HIS A 83 -9.17 4.35 -2.54
N PRO A 84 -10.02 5.37 -2.77
CA PRO A 84 -10.46 5.74 -4.13
C PRO A 84 -9.33 6.13 -5.10
N LYS A 85 -8.17 6.54 -4.60
CA LYS A 85 -6.98 6.86 -5.42
C LYS A 85 -6.02 5.69 -5.61
N ALA A 86 -6.30 4.53 -5.04
CA ALA A 86 -5.44 3.36 -5.19
C ALA A 86 -5.34 2.96 -6.66
N LEU A 87 -4.13 2.63 -7.09
CA LEU A 87 -3.90 2.10 -8.42
C LEU A 87 -4.25 0.61 -8.43
N GLU A 88 -4.90 0.16 -9.50
CA GLU A 88 -5.24 -1.25 -9.71
C GLU A 88 -3.97 -2.11 -9.83
N THR A 89 -4.03 -3.37 -9.36
CA THR A 89 -2.89 -4.30 -9.41
C THR A 89 -2.38 -4.52 -10.83
N GLN A 90 -3.27 -4.58 -11.82
CA GLN A 90 -2.90 -4.70 -13.23
C GLN A 90 -2.11 -3.47 -13.73
N SER A 91 -2.46 -2.28 -13.26
CA SER A 91 -1.74 -1.07 -13.62
C SER A 91 -0.36 -1.03 -12.92
N LEU A 92 -0.28 -1.44 -11.65
CA LEU A 92 1.01 -1.66 -10.98
C LEU A 92 1.87 -2.69 -11.73
N ARG A 93 1.27 -3.78 -12.24
CA ARG A 93 1.99 -4.80 -13.00
C ARG A 93 2.57 -4.26 -14.30
N ARG A 94 1.88 -3.33 -14.97
CA ARG A 94 2.41 -2.61 -16.14
C ARG A 94 3.61 -1.76 -15.75
N GLU A 95 3.55 -1.03 -14.65
CA GLU A 95 4.70 -0.25 -14.13
C GLU A 95 5.90 -1.17 -13.81
N VAL A 96 5.66 -2.34 -13.20
CA VAL A 96 6.71 -3.35 -13.00
C VAL A 96 7.30 -3.82 -14.33
N ALA A 97 6.48 -4.05 -15.36
CA ALA A 97 6.99 -4.46 -16.67
C ALA A 97 7.88 -3.39 -17.33
N LEU A 98 7.57 -2.10 -17.13
CA LEU A 98 8.44 -1.00 -17.57
C LEU A 98 9.79 -1.03 -16.83
N VAL A 99 9.78 -1.28 -15.52
CA VAL A 99 11.02 -1.44 -14.74
C VAL A 99 11.81 -2.66 -15.23
N GLU A 100 11.13 -3.78 -15.44
CA GLU A 100 11.72 -5.06 -15.86
C GLU A 100 12.40 -4.93 -17.23
N ALA A 101 11.79 -4.23 -18.18
CA ALA A 101 12.35 -3.97 -19.51
C ALA A 101 13.66 -3.14 -19.48
N ASN A 102 13.90 -2.38 -18.39
CA ASN A 102 15.10 -1.55 -18.22
C ASN A 102 16.17 -2.23 -17.34
N ARG A 103 15.96 -3.48 -16.90
CA ARG A 103 16.95 -4.23 -16.12
C ARG A 103 18.13 -4.67 -16.99
N PRO A 104 19.35 -4.77 -16.42
CA PRO A 104 20.50 -5.22 -17.17
C PRO A 104 20.33 -6.68 -17.65
N PRO A 105 20.92 -7.06 -18.80
CA PRO A 105 20.95 -8.45 -19.25
C PRO A 105 21.52 -9.38 -18.18
N GLY A 106 20.87 -10.52 -17.95
CA GLY A 106 21.28 -11.49 -16.93
C GLY A 106 20.84 -11.18 -15.50
N ALA A 107 20.07 -10.10 -15.27
CA ALA A 107 19.42 -9.89 -13.99
C ALA A 107 18.52 -11.07 -13.61
N ALA A 108 18.49 -11.41 -12.31
CA ALA A 108 17.64 -12.48 -11.82
C ALA A 108 16.16 -12.22 -12.20
N PRO A 109 15.39 -13.26 -12.57
CA PRO A 109 13.97 -13.13 -12.85
C PRO A 109 13.21 -12.53 -11.68
N LEU A 110 12.27 -11.64 -11.99
CA LEU A 110 11.34 -11.12 -11.00
C LEU A 110 10.28 -12.16 -10.65
N GLN A 111 9.94 -12.24 -9.37
CA GLN A 111 8.86 -13.03 -8.83
C GLN A 111 7.81 -12.04 -8.31
N VAL A 112 6.93 -11.60 -9.23
CA VAL A 112 5.92 -10.59 -8.95
C VAL A 112 4.54 -11.22 -9.14
N VAL A 113 3.73 -11.18 -8.10
CA VAL A 113 2.36 -11.71 -8.10
C VAL A 113 1.36 -10.62 -7.71
N GLU A 114 0.10 -10.80 -8.06
CA GLU A 114 -0.99 -9.89 -7.71
C GLU A 114 -1.90 -10.57 -6.68
N ALA A 115 -2.21 -9.86 -5.60
CA ALA A 115 -3.14 -10.34 -4.58
C ALA A 115 -4.44 -9.55 -4.62
N THR A 116 -5.56 -10.25 -4.45
CA THR A 116 -6.91 -9.65 -4.46
C THR A 116 -7.33 -9.09 -3.10
N THR A 117 -6.67 -9.51 -2.01
CA THR A 117 -6.90 -9.04 -0.65
C THR A 117 -5.57 -8.90 0.11
N MET A 118 -5.54 -8.09 1.17
CA MET A 118 -4.35 -7.97 2.02
C MET A 118 -4.00 -9.28 2.73
N ALA A 119 -5.00 -10.07 3.16
CA ALA A 119 -4.77 -11.39 3.75
C ALA A 119 -4.08 -12.35 2.75
N ALA A 120 -4.60 -12.42 1.51
CA ALA A 120 -3.96 -13.20 0.46
C ALA A 120 -2.55 -12.68 0.15
N ALA A 121 -2.34 -11.36 0.22
CA ALA A 121 -1.04 -10.76 -0.01
C ALA A 121 0.00 -11.19 1.02
N VAL A 122 -0.38 -11.21 2.30
CA VAL A 122 0.46 -11.70 3.41
C VAL A 122 0.79 -13.18 3.23
N GLU A 123 -0.19 -14.01 2.88
CA GLU A 123 0.03 -15.45 2.66
C GLU A 123 0.95 -15.72 1.46
N MET A 124 0.71 -15.06 0.32
CA MET A 124 1.55 -15.17 -0.86
C MET A 124 2.98 -14.68 -0.58
N ALA A 125 3.11 -13.53 0.09
CA ALA A 125 4.42 -13.00 0.47
C ALA A 125 5.16 -13.94 1.41
N GLY A 126 4.47 -14.51 2.40
CA GLY A 126 5.02 -15.51 3.31
C GLY A 126 5.54 -16.74 2.58
N ALA A 127 4.75 -17.31 1.66
CA ALA A 127 5.12 -18.48 0.87
C ALA A 127 6.32 -18.23 -0.07
N MET A 128 6.49 -16.99 -0.54
CA MET A 128 7.61 -16.59 -1.39
C MET A 128 8.87 -16.22 -0.61
N THR A 129 8.78 -16.03 0.71
CA THR A 129 9.88 -15.55 1.54
C THR A 129 10.78 -16.71 1.98
N PRO A 130 12.09 -16.69 1.64
CA PRO A 130 13.03 -17.70 2.12
C PRO A 130 13.15 -17.72 3.65
N PRO A 131 13.63 -18.83 4.23
CA PRO A 131 13.92 -18.91 5.67
C PRO A 131 14.80 -17.76 6.15
N GLY A 132 14.44 -17.15 7.28
CA GLY A 132 15.14 -15.98 7.83
C GLY A 132 14.85 -14.66 7.09
N GLY A 133 13.88 -14.65 6.17
CA GLY A 133 13.45 -13.46 5.46
C GLY A 133 12.42 -12.60 6.21
N LEU A 134 12.14 -11.44 5.62
CA LEU A 134 11.29 -10.39 6.17
C LEU A 134 10.25 -9.95 5.11
N LEU A 135 8.99 -9.85 5.51
CA LEU A 135 7.96 -9.21 4.71
C LEU A 135 8.01 -7.69 4.97
N VAL A 136 7.85 -6.89 3.91
CA VAL A 136 7.83 -5.43 4.01
C VAL A 136 6.62 -4.86 3.28
N GLY A 137 5.64 -4.36 4.02
CA GLY A 137 4.45 -3.68 3.49
C GLY A 137 4.68 -2.18 3.32
N THR A 138 4.58 -1.65 2.10
CA THR A 138 4.86 -0.23 1.82
C THR A 138 4.16 0.31 0.55
N GLY A 139 4.50 1.54 0.17
CA GLY A 139 4.06 2.24 -1.05
C GLY A 139 2.82 3.11 -0.86
N SER A 140 2.07 2.91 0.23
CA SER A 140 0.89 3.69 0.56
C SER A 140 0.56 3.61 2.05
N VAL A 141 0.17 4.74 2.64
CA VAL A 141 -0.39 4.79 4.00
C VAL A 141 -1.62 3.89 4.13
N PHE A 142 -2.45 3.83 3.08
CA PHE A 142 -3.66 2.99 3.07
C PHE A 142 -3.35 1.50 3.01
N VAL A 143 -2.30 1.12 2.27
CA VAL A 143 -1.81 -0.27 2.26
C VAL A 143 -1.33 -0.67 3.65
N VAL A 144 -0.58 0.20 4.33
CA VAL A 144 -0.10 -0.06 5.69
C VAL A 144 -1.27 -0.20 6.67
N ALA A 145 -2.27 0.68 6.58
CA ALA A 145 -3.46 0.58 7.43
C ALA A 145 -4.20 -0.75 7.23
N GLU A 146 -4.46 -1.12 5.97
CA GLU A 146 -5.18 -2.36 5.65
C GLU A 146 -4.37 -3.63 5.93
N LEU A 147 -3.02 -3.57 5.85
CA LEU A 147 -2.17 -4.66 6.28
C LEU A 147 -2.23 -4.87 7.79
N ARG A 148 -2.31 -3.80 8.58
CA ARG A 148 -2.52 -3.90 10.04
C ARG A 148 -3.88 -4.53 10.35
N GLU A 149 -4.95 -4.10 9.66
CA GLU A 149 -6.28 -4.72 9.80
C GLU A 149 -6.24 -6.23 9.46
N ALA A 150 -5.58 -6.60 8.36
CA ALA A 150 -5.44 -8.00 7.95
C ALA A 150 -4.60 -8.81 8.95
N TRP A 151 -3.55 -8.20 9.52
CA TRP A 151 -2.72 -8.82 10.54
C TRP A 151 -3.49 -9.05 11.84
N LEU A 152 -4.30 -8.08 12.28
CA LEU A 152 -5.19 -8.22 13.43
C LEU A 152 -6.22 -9.35 13.21
N ALA A 153 -6.84 -9.39 12.03
CA ALA A 153 -7.83 -10.41 11.71
C ALA A 153 -7.24 -11.83 11.73
N ARG A 154 -5.96 -11.97 11.34
CA ARG A 154 -5.21 -13.22 11.41
C ARG A 154 -4.77 -13.56 12.83
N HIS A 155 -4.38 -12.53 13.58
CA HIS A 155 -3.75 -12.64 14.90
C HIS A 155 -4.41 -11.65 15.88
N PRO A 156 -5.47 -12.08 16.60
CA PRO A 156 -6.27 -11.18 17.44
C PRO A 156 -5.50 -10.46 18.54
N ASP A 157 -4.37 -11.02 18.98
CA ASP A 157 -3.51 -10.46 20.04
C ASP A 157 -2.30 -9.68 19.49
N ALA A 158 -2.27 -9.36 18.19
CA ALA A 158 -1.12 -8.72 17.54
C ALA A 158 -0.90 -7.25 17.91
N PHE A 159 -1.91 -6.59 18.50
CA PHE A 159 -1.89 -5.17 18.82
C PHE A 159 -2.37 -4.93 20.26
N PRO A 160 -1.91 -3.85 20.93
CA PRO A 160 -2.46 -3.41 22.21
C PRO A 160 -3.95 -3.08 22.10
N ALA A 161 -4.72 -3.26 23.17
CA ALA A 161 -6.16 -3.05 23.16
C ALA A 161 -6.57 -1.59 22.81
N GLU A 162 -5.69 -0.63 23.08
CA GLU A 162 -5.85 0.79 22.78
C GLU A 162 -5.44 1.19 21.35
N ASP A 163 -4.98 0.24 20.53
CA ASP A 163 -4.58 0.50 19.16
C ASP A 163 -5.80 0.84 18.28
N TRP A 164 -5.67 1.89 17.47
CA TRP A 164 -6.72 2.37 16.57
C TRP A 164 -7.23 1.28 15.60
N VAL A 165 -6.41 0.27 15.31
CA VAL A 165 -6.79 -0.84 14.42
C VAL A 165 -8.02 -1.60 14.94
N HIS A 166 -8.23 -1.62 16.26
CA HIS A 166 -9.42 -2.21 16.87
C HIS A 166 -10.67 -1.36 16.63
N GLU A 167 -10.57 -0.03 16.54
CA GLU A 167 -11.69 0.85 16.23
C GLU A 167 -12.08 0.75 14.75
N ALA A 168 -11.08 0.71 13.86
CA ALA A 168 -11.27 0.60 12.41
C ALA A 168 -11.99 -0.70 11.99
N ALA A 169 -11.79 -1.80 12.72
CA ALA A 169 -12.48 -3.07 12.47
C ALA A 169 -14.01 -3.00 12.72
N HIS A 170 -14.49 -1.98 13.45
CA HIS A 170 -15.91 -1.82 13.80
C HIS A 170 -16.63 -0.74 13.01
N GLU A 171 -15.92 0.08 12.22
CA GLU A 171 -16.57 1.06 11.33
C GLU A 171 -16.89 0.45 9.96
N PRO A 172 -18.14 0.57 9.47
CA PRO A 172 -18.46 0.17 8.11
C PRO A 172 -17.69 1.05 7.13
N SER A 173 -16.85 0.40 6.31
CA SER A 173 -16.06 0.99 5.24
C SER A 173 -16.77 2.17 4.58
N PHE A 174 -16.13 3.35 4.60
CA PHE A 174 -16.58 4.58 3.93
C PHE A 174 -17.11 4.24 2.53
N GLN A 175 -18.44 4.07 2.40
CA GLN A 175 -19.08 4.04 1.11
C GLN A 175 -18.92 5.45 0.55
N ALA A 176 -18.30 5.56 -0.62
CA ALA A 176 -18.26 6.79 -1.36
C ALA A 176 -19.69 7.30 -1.51
N VAL A 177 -20.02 8.38 -0.79
CA VAL A 177 -21.25 9.14 -1.04
C VAL A 177 -21.07 9.74 -2.42
N SER A 178 -21.60 9.05 -3.43
CA SER A 178 -21.74 9.56 -4.78
C SER A 178 -22.79 10.66 -4.78
N THR A 179 -22.42 11.87 -4.36
CA THR A 179 -23.20 13.08 -4.64
C THR A 179 -23.01 13.47 -6.10
N HIS A 180 -23.71 12.75 -6.99
CA HIS A 180 -23.99 13.19 -8.35
C HIS A 180 -25.47 12.94 -8.68
N GLN A 181 -26.35 13.69 -8.02
CA GLN A 181 -27.72 13.93 -8.49
C GLN A 181 -28.39 15.00 -7.62
N GLU A 182 -28.05 16.29 -7.79
CA GLU A 182 -28.95 17.39 -7.36
C GLU A 182 -28.57 18.80 -7.87
N ILE A 183 -27.90 18.93 -9.02
CA ILE A 183 -27.78 20.23 -9.71
C ILE A 183 -28.18 20.07 -11.17
N SER A 184 -29.48 19.86 -11.40
CA SER A 184 -30.07 20.01 -12.75
C SER A 184 -31.49 20.60 -12.73
N GLU A 185 -31.95 21.20 -11.63
CA GLU A 185 -33.30 21.80 -11.56
C GLU A 185 -33.33 23.30 -11.19
N GLN A 186 -32.19 24.01 -11.21
CA GLN A 186 -32.16 25.47 -10.99
C GLN A 186 -31.69 26.32 -12.19
N GLN A 187 -31.79 25.80 -13.43
CA GLN A 187 -31.54 26.60 -14.64
C GLN A 187 -32.74 26.77 -15.57
N ASN A 188 -33.97 26.69 -15.04
CA ASN A 188 -35.17 26.93 -15.84
C ASN A 188 -36.08 27.99 -15.22
N PHE A 189 -35.55 29.21 -14.97
CA PHE A 189 -36.39 30.38 -14.69
C PHE A 189 -35.66 31.70 -15.00
N ALA A 190 -35.32 31.96 -16.26
CA ALA A 190 -35.01 33.32 -16.74
C ALA A 190 -35.09 33.40 -18.28
N ALA A 191 -36.30 33.35 -18.82
CA ALA A 191 -36.56 33.83 -20.18
C ALA A 191 -37.98 34.42 -20.25
N ALA A 192 -38.09 35.73 -20.09
CA ALA A 192 -39.28 36.51 -20.44
C ALA A 192 -38.90 37.56 -21.51
N PRO A 193 -39.79 37.89 -22.45
CA PRO A 193 -39.41 38.42 -23.76
C PRO A 193 -39.26 39.95 -23.82
N ALA A 194 -38.41 40.39 -24.75
CA ALA A 194 -38.19 41.79 -25.09
C ALA A 194 -39.42 42.41 -25.77
N SER A 195 -39.91 43.53 -25.21
CA SER A 195 -40.89 44.42 -25.82
C SER A 195 -40.21 45.48 -26.69
N LYS A 196 -40.59 45.59 -27.97
CA LYS A 196 -40.34 46.77 -28.81
C LYS A 196 -41.55 47.72 -28.75
N PRO A 197 -41.34 49.03 -28.88
CA PRO A 197 -42.31 49.88 -29.56
C PRO A 197 -41.69 50.68 -30.73
N ARG A 198 -42.59 51.18 -31.56
CA ARG A 198 -42.40 52.00 -32.77
C ARG A 198 -41.67 53.31 -32.50
#